data_AF-A0A3B9URH2-F1
#
_entry.id   AF-A0A3B9URH2-F1
#
_cell.length_a   1.000
_cell.length_b   1.000
_cell.length_c   1.000
_cell.angle_alpha   90.00
_cell.angle_beta   90.00
_cell.angle_gamma   90.00
#
_symmetry.space_group_name_H-M   'P 1'
#
loop_
_entity.id
_entity.type
_entity.pdbx_description
1 polymer ?
#
loop_
_entity_poly.entity_id
_entity_poly.type
_entity_poly.pdbx_seq_one_letter_code
_entity_poly.pdbx_strand_id
1 'polypeptide(L)' 'NLVNGLKNSTIALGQIFDKNKEAEQLVADFGQAIKDAKSAYNGTDTVMSIVVSGGDIGFSAPHSG' A
#
# COMPACT_ATOMS: atom_id res chain seq x y z
N ASN A 1 9.17 4.73 0.96
CA ASN A 1 8.48 5.83 1.68
C ASN A 1 7.00 5.52 1.94
N LEU A 2 6.21 5.15 0.91
CA LEU A 2 4.76 4.86 1.03
C LEU A 2 4.37 3.87 2.13
N VAL A 3 4.97 2.68 2.15
CA VAL A 3 4.64 1.63 3.15
C VAL A 3 4.84 2.13 4.58
N ASN A 4 5.95 2.81 4.85
CA ASN A 4 6.23 3.36 6.17
C ASN A 4 5.29 4.51 6.51
N GLY A 5 4.91 5.33 5.52
CA GLY A 5 3.91 6.38 5.69
C GLY A 5 2.58 5.84 6.19
N LEU A 6 2.04 4.82 5.52
CA LEU A 6 0.78 4.18 5.93
C LEU A 6 0.89 3.57 7.33
N LYS A 7 1.96 2.84 7.63
CA LYS A 7 2.16 2.25 8.96
C LYS A 7 2.23 3.30 10.06
N ASN A 8 3.01 4.35 9.86
CA ASN A 8 3.20 5.41 10.86
C ASN A 8 1.90 6.17 11.11
N SER A 9 1.16 6.52 10.04
CA SER A 9 -0.15 7.16 10.17
C SER A 9 -1.16 6.29 10.91
N THR A 10 -1.19 4.98 10.63
CA THR A 10 -2.07 4.05 11.34
C THR A 10 -1.73 3.96 12.84
N ILE A 11 -0.44 3.88 13.20
CA ILE A 11 -0.02 3.88 14.61
C ILE A 11 -0.39 5.21 15.29
N ALA A 12 -0.14 6.34 14.63
CA ALA A 12 -0.49 7.65 15.18
C ALA A 12 -2.01 7.78 15.43
N LEU A 13 -2.85 7.29 14.51
CA LEU A 13 -4.29 7.24 14.71
C LEU A 13 -4.67 6.31 15.87
N GLY A 14 -4.01 5.15 16.00
CA GLY A 14 -4.17 4.25 17.14
C GLY A 14 -3.93 4.95 18.48
N GLN A 15 -2.88 5.77 18.56
CA GLN A 15 -2.57 6.55 19.77
C GLN A 15 -3.61 7.64 20.05
N ILE A 16 -4.05 8.37 19.02
CA ILE A 16 -5.06 9.45 19.16
C ILE A 16 -6.39 8.90 19.68
N PHE A 17 -6.79 7.72 19.24
CA PHE A 17 -8.09 7.13 19.56
C PHE A 17 -8.04 6.06 20.67
N ASP A 18 -6.90 5.84 21.30
CA ASP A 18 -6.66 4.75 22.27
C ASP A 18 -7.01 3.36 21.72
N LYS A 19 -6.60 3.11 20.48
CA LYS A 19 -6.79 1.88 19.67
C LYS A 19 -5.46 1.27 19.27
N ASN A 20 -4.52 1.22 20.19
CA ASN A 20 -3.14 0.81 19.93
C ASN A 20 -3.05 -0.64 19.41
N LYS A 21 -3.79 -1.58 20.02
CA LYS A 21 -3.77 -2.99 19.63
C LYS A 21 -4.35 -3.19 18.23
N GLU A 22 -5.45 -2.53 17.92
CA GLU A 22 -6.08 -2.59 16.59
C GLU A 22 -5.17 -1.98 15.52
N ALA A 23 -4.48 -0.88 15.84
CA ALA A 23 -3.52 -0.25 14.94
C ALA A 23 -2.30 -1.15 14.67
N GLU A 24 -1.74 -1.78 15.71
CA GLU A 24 -0.64 -2.74 15.58
C GLU A 24 -1.05 -3.94 14.72
N GLN A 25 -2.24 -4.50 14.95
CA GLN A 25 -2.77 -5.60 14.14
C GLN A 25 -2.91 -5.19 12.67
N LEU A 26 -3.49 -4.02 12.40
CA LEU A 26 -3.67 -3.54 11.03
C LEU A 26 -2.32 -3.32 10.30
N VAL A 27 -1.31 -2.84 11.02
CA VAL A 27 0.06 -2.71 10.48
C VAL A 27 0.69 -4.06 10.18
N ALA A 28 0.48 -5.06 11.04
CA ALA A 28 0.95 -6.42 10.84
C ALA A 28 0.29 -7.06 9.61
N ASP A 29 -1.04 -6.97 9.52
CA ASP A 29 -1.84 -7.50 8.41
C ASP A 29 -1.46 -6.85 7.09
N PHE A 30 -1.28 -5.53 7.07
CA PHE A 30 -0.80 -4.83 5.88
C PHE A 30 0.60 -5.30 5.46
N GLY A 31 1.49 -5.55 6.43
CA GLY A 31 2.81 -6.12 6.18
C GLY A 31 2.75 -7.52 5.56
N GLN A 32 1.83 -8.36 6.03
CA GLN A 32 1.62 -9.70 5.49
C GLN A 32 1.03 -9.64 4.07
N ALA A 33 0.00 -8.82 3.84
CA ALA A 33 -0.60 -8.64 2.52
C ALA A 33 0.41 -8.20 1.46
N ILE A 34 1.36 -7.32 1.81
CA ILE A 34 2.46 -6.94 0.91
C ILE A 34 3.34 -8.14 0.55
N LYS A 35 3.67 -9.00 1.53
CA LYS A 35 4.48 -10.20 1.27
C LYS A 35 3.73 -11.15 0.35
N ASP A 36 2.46 -11.40 0.64
CA ASP A 36 1.62 -12.31 -0.13
C ASP A 36 1.49 -11.83 -1.59
N ALA A 37 1.24 -10.53 -1.78
CA ALA A 37 1.18 -9.93 -3.13
C ALA A 37 2.50 -10.05 -3.88
N LYS A 38 3.64 -9.84 -3.22
CA LYS A 38 4.97 -10.02 -3.82
C LYS A 38 5.25 -11.47 -4.20
N SER A 39 4.84 -12.42 -3.36
CA SER A 39 5.03 -13.85 -3.61
C SER A 39 4.13 -14.38 -4.72
N ALA A 40 2.95 -13.78 -4.92
CA ALA A 40 2.03 -14.15 -5.99
C ALA A 40 2.47 -13.66 -7.38
N TYR A 41 3.35 -12.66 -7.46
CA TYR A 41 3.81 -12.09 -8.72
C TYR A 41 4.89 -12.98 -9.37
N ASN A 42 4.72 -13.27 -10.66
CA ASN A 42 5.61 -14.17 -11.40
C ASN A 42 7.00 -13.59 -11.71
N GLY A 43 7.20 -12.29 -11.50
CA GLY A 43 8.48 -11.61 -11.72
C GLY A 43 8.82 -11.36 -13.19
N THR A 44 7.95 -11.74 -14.13
CA THR A 44 8.22 -11.67 -15.58
C THR A 44 7.27 -10.75 -16.32
N ASP A 45 6.02 -10.61 -15.85
CA ASP A 45 5.02 -9.80 -16.53
C ASP A 45 5.20 -8.32 -16.20
N THR A 46 5.15 -7.43 -17.19
CA THR A 46 5.23 -6.00 -16.94
C THR A 46 3.90 -5.43 -16.43
N VAL A 47 3.98 -4.54 -15.44
CA VAL A 47 2.80 -3.89 -14.85
C VAL A 47 2.65 -2.46 -15.34
N MET A 48 1.44 -2.10 -15.79
CA MET A 48 1.09 -0.72 -16.16
C MET A 48 0.00 -0.19 -15.23
N SER A 49 0.27 0.94 -14.59
CA SER A 49 -0.71 1.62 -13.74
C SER A 49 -1.34 2.80 -14.49
N ILE A 50 -2.67 2.83 -14.56
CA ILE A 50 -3.45 3.85 -15.26
C ILE A 50 -4.48 4.46 -14.30
N VAL A 51 -4.59 5.79 -14.30
CA VAL A 51 -5.65 6.52 -13.60
C VAL A 51 -6.49 7.26 -14.65
N VAL A 52 -7.81 7.07 -14.60
CA VAL A 52 -8.75 7.78 -15.49
C VAL A 52 -9.57 8.79 -14.70
N SER A 53 -9.54 10.06 -15.09
CA SER A 53 -10.27 11.13 -14.42
C SER A 53 -10.88 12.09 -15.45
N GLY A 54 -12.20 12.24 -15.45
CA GLY A 54 -12.89 13.17 -16.35
C GLY A 54 -12.77 12.86 -17.85
N GLY A 55 -12.30 11.67 -18.23
CA GLY A 55 -12.01 11.29 -19.61
C GLY A 55 -10.52 11.30 -19.96
N ASP A 56 -9.67 11.86 -19.10
CA ASP A 56 -8.22 11.87 -19.28
C ASP A 56 -7.56 10.61 -18.69
N ILE A 57 -6.57 10.10 -19.41
CA ILE A 57 -5.81 8.90 -19.05
C ILE A 57 -4.40 9.32 -18.59
N GLY A 58 -4.08 9.06 -17.33
CA GLY A 58 -2.76 9.31 -16.74
C GLY A 58 -2.00 8.01 -16.47
N PHE A 59 -0.77 7.91 -16.97
CA PHE A 59 0.16 6.82 -16.61
C PHE A 59 0.76 7.08 -15.23
N SER A 60 0.50 6.20 -14.29
CA SER A 60 1.06 6.26 -12.94
C SER A 60 2.38 5.50 -12.90
N ALA A 61 3.42 6.14 -12.37
CA ALA A 61 4.75 5.56 -12.19
C ALA A 61 5.32 4.84 -13.46
N PRO A 62 5.40 5.51 -14.62
CA PRO A 62 5.68 4.91 -15.94
C PRO A 62 7.05 4.23 -16.11
N HIS A 63 7.91 4.26 -15.08
CA HIS A 63 9.25 3.65 -15.08
C HIS A 63 9.44 2.60 -13.98
N SER A 64 8.39 2.29 -13.23
CA SER A 64 8.40 1.33 -12.13
C SER A 64 7.36 0.24 -12.43
N GLY A 65 7.67 -0.64 -13.38
CA GLY A 65 6.78 -1.68 -13.86
C GLY A 65 7.52 -2.94 -14.26
#